data_AF-A0A7W5D5R8-F1
#
_entry.id   AF-A0A7W5D5R8-F1
#
_cell.length_a   1.000
_cell.length_b   1.000
_cell.length_c   1.000
_cell.angle_alpha   90.00
_cell.angle_beta   90.00
_cell.angle_gamma   90.00
#
_symmetry.space_group_name_H-M   'P 1'
#
loop_
_entity.id
_entity.type
_entity.pdbx_description
1 polymer ?
#
loop_
_entity_poly.entity_id
_entity_poly.type
_entity_poly.pdbx_seq_one_letter_code
_entity_poly.pdbx_strand_id
1 'polypeptide(L)'
;MKFGERPQFGPPTPARVTTLVGSARDYYFKGTRSENQGLGIAAFAYYRRVVEDRKAEIFAEIRRVASKLGGSTELLAELDAAAKEQQFSAAVAMVKHGIPASLMINGHNPLTLLHAALSEGLHAQTDAECLELATSIRVVLTDFVERVGNALRDEAALTAAVSRLMSKRPAPSGPPQSGQNA
;
A
#
# COMPACT_ATOMS: atom_id res chain seq x y z
N MET A 1 -22.26 -0.72 -22.92
CA MET A 1 -21.36 0.42 -23.22
C MET A 1 -22.16 1.51 -23.87
N LYS A 2 -22.12 2.75 -23.37
CA LYS A 2 -22.86 3.88 -23.91
C LYS A 2 -21.90 4.71 -24.77
N PHE A 3 -22.17 4.82 -26.07
CA PHE A 3 -21.36 5.60 -27.00
C PHE A 3 -21.46 7.08 -26.64
N GLY A 4 -20.33 7.72 -26.27
CA GLY A 4 -20.26 9.14 -25.95
C GLY A 4 -19.32 9.52 -24.80
N GLU A 5 -18.87 8.58 -23.98
CA GLU A 5 -17.80 8.85 -23.02
C GLU A 5 -16.47 8.94 -23.77
N ARG A 6 -15.92 10.16 -23.92
CA ARG A 6 -14.51 10.32 -24.27
C ARG A 6 -13.71 9.51 -23.24
N PRO A 7 -12.79 8.61 -23.63
CA PRO A 7 -11.98 7.89 -22.66
C PRO A 7 -11.32 8.92 -21.73
N GLN A 8 -11.29 8.63 -20.44
CA GLN A 8 -10.57 9.48 -19.49
C GLN A 8 -9.16 9.68 -20.06
N PHE A 9 -8.83 10.92 -20.42
CA PHE A 9 -7.48 11.27 -20.87
C PHE A 9 -6.53 10.88 -19.74
N GLY A 10 -5.42 10.21 -20.08
CA GLY A 10 -4.42 9.71 -19.13
C GLY A 10 -4.18 8.20 -19.23
N PRO A 11 -3.10 7.68 -18.62
CA PRO A 11 -2.84 6.25 -18.55
C PRO A 11 -3.94 5.55 -17.73
N PRO A 12 -4.30 4.30 -18.06
CA PRO A 12 -5.31 3.56 -17.32
C PRO A 12 -4.90 3.38 -15.85
N THR A 13 -5.81 3.69 -14.93
CA THR A 13 -5.59 3.46 -13.49
C THR A 13 -5.46 1.96 -13.21
N PRO A 14 -4.41 1.52 -12.51
CA PRO A 14 -4.28 0.11 -12.14
C PRO A 14 -5.50 -0.40 -11.35
N ALA A 15 -5.94 -1.62 -11.63
CA ALA A 15 -7.13 -2.20 -11.00
C ALA A 15 -7.02 -2.22 -9.46
N ARG A 16 -5.82 -2.46 -8.93
CA ARG A 16 -5.54 -2.47 -7.49
C ARG A 16 -5.76 -1.12 -6.84
N VAL A 17 -5.36 -0.04 -7.52
CA VAL A 17 -5.61 1.32 -7.04
C VAL A 17 -7.11 1.58 -6.99
N THR A 18 -7.84 1.17 -8.04
CA THR A 18 -9.31 1.27 -8.07
C THR A 18 -9.96 0.53 -6.89
N THR A 19 -9.42 -0.62 -6.49
CA THR A 19 -9.89 -1.36 -5.32
C THR A 19 -9.59 -0.62 -4.01
N LEU A 20 -8.37 -0.10 -3.80
CA LEU A 20 -8.01 0.61 -2.57
C LEU A 20 -8.84 1.88 -2.38
N VAL A 21 -8.97 2.69 -3.45
CA VAL A 21 -9.68 3.97 -3.38
C VAL A 21 -11.15 3.79 -3.02
N GLY A 22 -11.77 2.64 -3.35
CA GLY A 22 -13.06 2.24 -2.82
C GLY A 22 -14.13 3.32 -2.91
N SER A 23 -14.64 3.78 -1.76
CA SER A 23 -15.64 4.85 -1.67
C SER A 23 -15.14 6.23 -2.12
N ALA A 24 -13.83 6.48 -2.07
CA ALA A 24 -13.20 7.73 -2.53
C ALA A 24 -12.89 7.74 -4.04
N ARG A 25 -13.42 6.76 -4.79
CA ARG A 25 -13.22 6.62 -6.24
C ARG A 25 -13.50 7.91 -7.02
N ASP A 26 -14.61 8.59 -6.71
CA ASP A 26 -14.99 9.82 -7.40
C ASP A 26 -13.97 10.94 -7.19
N TYR A 27 -13.42 11.07 -5.98
CA TYR A 27 -12.35 12.02 -5.71
C TYR A 27 -11.07 11.67 -6.47
N TYR A 28 -10.70 10.40 -6.52
CA TYR A 28 -9.50 9.98 -7.27
C TYR A 28 -9.59 10.32 -8.76
N PHE A 29 -10.74 10.06 -9.40
CA PHE A 29 -10.92 10.38 -10.82
C PHE A 29 -11.05 11.88 -11.07
N LYS A 30 -11.66 12.65 -10.16
CA LYS A 30 -11.65 14.11 -10.22
C LYS A 30 -10.22 14.66 -10.10
N GLY A 31 -9.41 14.13 -9.18
CA GLY A 31 -8.00 14.48 -9.03
C GLY A 31 -7.21 14.24 -10.32
N THR A 32 -7.37 13.05 -10.90
CA THR A 32 -6.70 12.68 -12.16
C THR A 32 -7.12 13.58 -13.32
N ARG A 33 -8.40 13.92 -13.40
CA ARG A 33 -8.91 14.85 -14.42
C ARG A 33 -8.34 16.26 -14.23
N SER A 34 -8.28 16.75 -13.00
CA SER A 34 -7.71 18.06 -12.66
C SER A 34 -6.21 18.11 -12.97
N GLU A 35 -5.46 17.06 -12.61
CA GLU A 35 -4.02 16.91 -12.90
C GLU A 35 -3.77 16.99 -14.41
N ASN A 36 -4.54 16.24 -15.21
CA ASN A 36 -4.42 16.24 -16.67
C ASN A 36 -4.83 17.55 -17.34
N GLN A 37 -5.52 18.43 -16.63
CA GLN A 37 -5.88 19.78 -17.09
C GLN A 37 -4.94 20.85 -16.55
N GLY A 38 -3.92 20.48 -15.77
CA GLY A 38 -3.01 21.41 -15.12
C GLY A 38 -3.64 22.21 -13.98
N LEU A 39 -4.73 21.72 -13.39
CA LEU A 39 -5.41 22.36 -12.25
C LEU A 39 -4.82 21.82 -10.94
N GLY A 40 -3.67 22.35 -10.54
CA GLY A 40 -2.85 21.79 -9.46
C GLY A 40 -3.53 21.79 -8.10
N ILE A 41 -4.08 22.93 -7.66
CA ILE A 41 -4.76 23.05 -6.36
C ILE A 41 -5.94 22.07 -6.28
N ALA A 42 -6.72 21.97 -7.37
CA ALA A 42 -7.86 21.06 -7.42
C ALA A 42 -7.41 19.59 -7.39
N ALA A 43 -6.38 19.23 -8.17
CA ALA A 43 -5.81 17.89 -8.18
C ALA A 43 -5.31 17.47 -6.81
N PHE A 44 -4.52 18.35 -6.16
CA PHE A 44 -3.99 18.15 -4.83
C PHE A 44 -5.11 17.96 -3.79
N ALA A 45 -6.11 18.84 -3.77
CA ALA A 45 -7.22 18.76 -2.83
C ALA A 45 -8.00 17.43 -2.96
N TYR A 46 -8.21 16.95 -4.18
CA TYR A 46 -8.86 15.67 -4.41
C TYR A 46 -8.02 14.48 -3.96
N TYR A 47 -6.72 14.45 -4.27
CA TYR A 47 -5.87 13.35 -3.81
C TYR A 47 -5.68 13.34 -2.29
N ARG A 48 -5.58 14.51 -1.66
CA ARG A 48 -5.62 14.65 -0.21
C ARG A 48 -6.85 13.97 0.37
N ARG A 49 -8.02 14.26 -0.20
CA ARG A 49 -9.28 13.67 0.26
C ARG A 49 -9.30 12.15 0.11
N VAL A 50 -8.75 11.61 -0.98
CA VAL A 50 -8.61 10.15 -1.16
C VAL A 50 -7.76 9.52 -0.05
N VAL A 51 -6.59 10.10 0.25
CA VAL A 51 -5.69 9.53 1.26
C VAL A 51 -6.29 9.63 2.67
N GLU A 52 -6.93 10.75 3.00
CA GLU A 52 -7.60 10.95 4.28
C GLU A 52 -8.82 10.01 4.44
N ASP A 53 -9.71 9.94 3.45
CA ASP A 53 -10.94 9.11 3.50
C ASP A 53 -10.64 7.61 3.50
N ARG A 54 -9.49 7.20 2.95
CA ARG A 54 -9.05 5.80 2.87
C ARG A 54 -7.96 5.44 3.87
N LYS A 55 -7.69 6.31 4.86
CA LYS A 55 -6.67 6.08 5.88
C LYS A 55 -6.83 4.74 6.57
N ALA A 56 -8.02 4.43 7.07
CA ALA A 56 -8.28 3.20 7.81
C ALA A 56 -7.91 1.95 6.99
N GLU A 57 -8.25 1.94 5.71
CA GLU A 57 -7.98 0.83 4.80
C GLU A 57 -6.55 0.76 4.34
N ILE A 58 -5.86 1.89 4.22
CA ILE A 58 -4.40 1.91 4.02
C ILE A 58 -3.71 1.17 5.19
N PHE A 59 -4.07 1.48 6.44
CA PHE A 59 -3.53 0.76 7.60
C PHE A 59 -3.97 -0.71 7.65
N ALA A 60 -5.20 -1.02 7.26
CA ALA A 60 -5.69 -2.39 7.19
C ALA A 60 -4.92 -3.24 6.16
N GLU A 61 -4.57 -2.68 5.00
CA GLU A 61 -3.76 -3.37 3.99
C GLU A 61 -2.31 -3.58 4.47
N ILE A 62 -1.72 -2.61 5.17
CA ILE A 62 -0.40 -2.77 5.79
C ILE A 62 -0.45 -3.89 6.84
N ARG A 63 -1.47 -3.89 7.70
CA ARG A 63 -1.71 -4.94 8.69
C ARG A 63 -1.86 -6.31 8.05
N ARG A 64 -2.57 -6.39 6.91
CA ARG A 64 -2.74 -7.63 6.15
C ARG A 64 -1.39 -8.17 5.65
N VAL A 65 -0.53 -7.30 5.11
CA VAL A 65 0.82 -7.68 4.69
C VAL A 65 1.67 -8.08 5.89
N ALA A 66 1.70 -7.28 6.95
CA ALA A 66 2.46 -7.55 8.16
C ALA A 66 2.08 -8.91 8.77
N SER A 67 0.78 -9.22 8.87
CA SER A 67 0.29 -10.49 9.38
C SER A 67 0.73 -11.67 8.52
N LYS A 68 0.81 -11.50 7.20
CA LYS A 68 1.27 -12.54 6.27
C LYS A 68 2.78 -12.78 6.36
N LEU A 69 3.56 -11.75 6.65
CA LEU A 69 5.01 -11.82 6.80
C LEU A 69 5.46 -12.17 8.22
N GLY A 70 4.54 -12.57 9.11
CA GLY A 70 4.87 -12.93 10.49
C GLY A 70 5.27 -11.74 11.38
N GLY A 71 4.71 -10.55 11.11
CA GLY A 71 4.90 -9.37 11.94
C GLY A 71 4.49 -9.60 13.40
N SER A 72 5.13 -8.89 14.32
CA SER A 72 4.92 -9.07 15.76
C SER A 72 3.50 -8.67 16.20
N THR A 73 3.03 -9.25 17.30
CA THR A 73 1.71 -8.95 17.87
C THR A 73 1.56 -7.45 18.18
N GLU A 74 2.65 -6.82 18.63
CA GLU A 74 2.72 -5.39 18.94
C GLU A 74 2.50 -4.54 17.68
N LEU A 75 3.19 -4.87 16.58
CA LEU A 75 3.02 -4.16 15.31
C LEU A 75 1.58 -4.31 14.78
N LEU A 76 1.00 -5.50 14.86
CA LEU A 76 -0.38 -5.71 14.41
C LEU A 76 -1.38 -4.91 15.25
N ALA A 77 -1.17 -4.85 16.57
CA ALA A 77 -1.99 -4.05 17.47
C ALA A 77 -1.85 -2.54 17.21
N GLU A 78 -0.63 -2.06 16.93
CA GLU A 78 -0.38 -0.67 16.54
C GLU A 78 -1.11 -0.30 15.26
N LEU A 79 -1.07 -1.17 14.24
CA LEU A 79 -1.76 -0.95 12.97
C LEU A 79 -3.29 -0.98 13.13
N ASP A 80 -3.82 -1.89 13.95
CA ASP A 80 -5.25 -1.96 14.28
C ASP A 80 -5.74 -0.71 15.03
N ALA A 81 -4.91 -0.15 15.90
CA ALA A 81 -5.20 1.09 16.61
C ALA A 81 -5.09 2.31 15.68
N ALA A 82 -4.04 2.38 14.86
CA ALA A 82 -3.85 3.44 13.87
C ALA A 82 -4.98 3.50 12.82
N ALA A 83 -5.55 2.36 12.44
CA ALA A 83 -6.70 2.31 11.54
C ALA A 83 -7.95 3.01 12.14
N LYS A 84 -8.13 2.96 13.46
CA LYS A 84 -9.29 3.51 14.18
C LYS A 84 -9.13 4.98 14.60
N GLU A 85 -7.89 5.46 14.64
CA GLU A 85 -7.59 6.87 14.91
C GLU A 85 -8.26 7.77 13.86
N GLN A 86 -8.66 8.98 14.21
CA GLN A 86 -9.28 9.92 13.27
C GLN A 86 -8.21 10.78 12.57
N GLN A 87 -7.19 11.21 13.32
CA GLN A 87 -6.16 12.10 12.81
C GLN A 87 -5.05 11.32 12.10
N PHE A 88 -4.75 11.67 10.84
CA PHE A 88 -3.71 10.98 10.06
C PHE A 88 -2.33 11.05 10.73
N SER A 89 -1.94 12.22 11.24
CA SER A 89 -0.67 12.43 11.95
C SER A 89 -0.52 11.52 13.16
N ALA A 90 -1.57 11.44 13.99
CA ALA A 90 -1.59 10.60 15.17
C ALA A 90 -1.52 9.11 14.78
N ALA A 91 -2.27 8.69 13.77
CA ALA A 91 -2.24 7.32 13.27
C ALA A 91 -0.84 6.90 12.81
N VAL A 92 -0.12 7.77 12.10
CA VAL A 92 1.27 7.50 11.68
C VAL A 92 2.20 7.42 12.89
N ALA A 93 2.04 8.30 13.88
CA ALA A 93 2.84 8.30 15.10
C ALA A 93 2.61 7.08 16.01
N MET A 94 1.44 6.43 15.90
CA MET A 94 1.10 5.22 16.66
C MET A 94 1.87 3.99 16.20
N VAL A 95 2.32 3.95 14.94
CA VAL A 95 3.05 2.81 14.36
C VAL A 95 4.54 2.96 14.60
N LYS A 96 4.97 2.70 15.84
CA LYS A 96 6.35 2.90 16.31
C LYS A 96 7.32 1.89 15.71
N HIS A 97 6.86 0.67 15.49
CA HIS A 97 7.67 -0.41 14.91
C HIS A 97 7.82 -0.31 13.39
N GLY A 98 7.23 0.73 12.77
CA GLY A 98 7.28 0.96 11.34
C GLY A 98 6.36 0.03 10.54
N ILE A 99 6.65 -0.11 9.25
CA ILE A 99 5.88 -0.98 8.35
C ILE A 99 6.80 -2.05 7.76
N PRO A 100 6.26 -3.17 7.21
CA PRO A 100 7.09 -4.18 6.56
C PRO A 100 8.01 -3.57 5.49
N ALA A 101 9.28 -4.00 5.48
CA ALA A 101 10.30 -3.48 4.56
C ALA A 101 9.91 -3.58 3.08
N SER A 102 9.12 -4.60 2.71
CA SER A 102 8.58 -4.78 1.36
C SER A 102 7.67 -3.63 0.90
N LEU A 103 7.09 -2.89 1.84
CA LEU A 103 6.22 -1.74 1.57
C LEU A 103 6.96 -0.39 1.61
N MET A 104 8.24 -0.37 1.99
CA MET A 104 9.03 0.86 1.99
C MET A 104 9.39 1.27 0.56
N ILE A 105 9.42 2.59 0.31
CA ILE A 105 9.81 3.17 -0.98
C ILE A 105 11.19 3.80 -0.80
N ASN A 106 12.21 3.22 -1.42
CA ASN A 106 13.60 3.68 -1.29
C ASN A 106 14.07 3.82 0.17
N GLY A 107 13.61 2.94 1.07
CA GLY A 107 13.93 3.00 2.50
C GLY A 107 13.11 4.02 3.30
N HIS A 108 12.13 4.67 2.69
CA HIS A 108 11.20 5.59 3.37
C HIS A 108 9.82 4.96 3.59
N ASN A 109 9.17 5.35 4.68
CA ASN A 109 7.79 4.98 4.94
C ASN A 109 6.84 5.83 4.05
N PRO A 110 6.05 5.24 3.14
CA PRO A 110 5.12 5.97 2.29
C PRO A 110 4.10 6.79 3.09
N LEU A 111 3.69 6.33 4.29
CA LEU A 111 2.72 7.06 5.11
C LEU A 111 3.28 8.39 5.62
N THR A 112 4.56 8.42 6.01
CA THR A 112 5.21 9.65 6.46
C THR A 112 5.41 10.62 5.30
N LEU A 113 5.75 10.10 4.12
CA LEU A 113 5.89 10.92 2.90
C LEU A 113 4.55 11.55 2.51
N LEU A 114 3.47 10.76 2.48
CA LEU A 114 2.12 11.26 2.19
C LEU A 114 1.69 12.27 3.25
N HIS A 115 1.86 11.95 4.53
CA HIS A 115 1.49 12.86 5.62
C HIS A 115 2.17 14.23 5.52
N ALA A 116 3.48 14.25 5.26
CA ALA A 116 4.24 15.49 5.10
C ALA A 116 3.69 16.34 3.95
N ALA A 117 3.51 15.74 2.77
CA ALA A 117 2.97 16.43 1.59
C ALA A 117 1.56 16.99 1.85
N LEU A 118 0.70 16.24 2.54
CA LEU A 118 -0.69 16.64 2.81
C LEU A 118 -0.82 17.73 3.87
N SER A 119 0.14 17.81 4.80
CA SER A 119 0.15 18.81 5.87
C SER A 119 0.64 20.17 5.41
N GLU A 120 1.53 20.21 4.42
CA GLU A 120 2.09 21.46 3.87
C GLU A 120 1.23 22.06 2.74
N GLY A 121 0.58 21.22 1.92
CA GLY A 121 0.17 21.55 0.56
C GLY A 121 -1.07 22.42 0.32
N LEU A 122 -1.51 23.25 1.28
CA LEU A 122 -2.60 24.21 1.01
C LEU A 122 -2.36 25.62 1.55
N HIS A 123 -1.32 25.83 2.35
CA HIS A 123 -1.20 27.04 3.16
C HIS A 123 -0.36 28.15 2.52
N ALA A 124 0.44 27.85 1.49
CA ALA A 124 1.32 28.83 0.85
C ALA A 124 1.81 28.48 -0.57
N GLN A 125 1.25 27.44 -1.22
CA GLN A 125 1.78 26.92 -2.49
C GLN A 125 1.05 27.50 -3.70
N THR A 126 1.80 27.69 -4.78
CA THR A 126 1.29 28.04 -6.10
C THR A 126 0.56 26.87 -6.75
N ASP A 127 -0.24 27.14 -7.78
CA ASP A 127 -0.93 26.07 -8.51
C ASP A 127 0.05 25.07 -9.15
N ALA A 128 1.19 25.55 -9.65
CA ALA A 128 2.22 24.69 -10.23
C ALA A 128 2.85 23.74 -9.18
N GLU A 129 3.19 24.24 -8.00
CA GLU A 129 3.72 23.42 -6.89
C GLU A 129 2.67 22.38 -6.43
N CYS A 130 1.41 22.79 -6.32
CA CYS A 130 0.30 21.88 -6.02
C CYS A 130 0.16 20.78 -7.09
N LEU A 131 0.39 21.09 -8.37
CA LEU A 131 0.34 20.12 -9.46
C LEU A 131 1.46 19.09 -9.34
N GLU A 132 2.69 19.53 -9.02
CA GLU A 132 3.83 18.63 -8.78
C GLU A 132 3.60 17.72 -7.57
N LEU A 133 3.07 18.28 -6.47
CA LEU A 133 2.71 17.48 -5.30
C LEU A 133 1.57 16.51 -5.58
N ALA A 134 0.53 16.94 -6.29
CA ALA A 134 -0.59 16.07 -6.68
C ALA A 134 -0.09 14.86 -7.49
N THR A 135 0.79 15.11 -8.46
CA THR A 135 1.46 14.07 -9.26
C THR A 135 2.24 13.12 -8.37
N SER A 136 3.04 13.67 -7.45
CA SER A 136 3.87 12.89 -6.52
C SER A 136 3.02 12.01 -5.60
N ILE A 137 1.92 12.54 -5.05
CA ILE A 137 0.96 11.79 -4.22
C ILE A 137 0.36 10.63 -5.02
N ARG A 138 -0.11 10.87 -6.25
CA ARG A 138 -0.67 9.81 -7.10
C ARG A 138 0.35 8.70 -7.35
N VAL A 139 1.60 9.05 -7.67
CA VAL A 139 2.66 8.08 -7.94
C VAL A 139 2.97 7.25 -6.70
N VAL A 140 3.18 7.89 -5.55
CA VAL A 140 3.47 7.20 -4.28
C VAL A 140 2.32 6.29 -3.86
N LEU A 141 1.07 6.76 -3.95
CA LEU A 141 -0.11 5.96 -3.64
C LEU A 141 -0.22 4.72 -4.56
N THR A 142 0.07 4.92 -5.85
CA THR A 142 0.04 3.83 -6.84
C THR A 142 1.12 2.78 -6.55
N ASP A 143 2.36 3.21 -6.31
CA ASP A 143 3.47 2.30 -6.00
C ASP A 143 3.23 1.54 -4.69
N PHE A 144 2.72 2.22 -3.64
CA PHE A 144 2.35 1.59 -2.38
C PHE A 144 1.32 0.46 -2.60
N VAL A 145 0.26 0.71 -3.37
CA VAL A 145 -0.77 -0.29 -3.66
C VAL A 145 -0.21 -1.49 -4.42
N GLU A 146 0.66 -1.24 -5.40
CA GLU A 146 1.31 -2.32 -6.14
C GLU A 146 2.23 -3.14 -5.25
N ARG A 147 2.98 -2.52 -4.34
CA ARG A 147 3.82 -3.21 -3.34
C ARG A 147 3.00 -4.08 -2.40
N VAL A 148 1.87 -3.58 -1.88
CA VAL A 148 0.93 -4.38 -1.07
C VAL A 148 0.50 -5.61 -1.87
N GLY A 149 0.04 -5.40 -3.10
CA GLY A 149 -0.42 -6.48 -3.94
C GLY A 149 0.69 -7.47 -4.33
N ASN A 150 1.94 -7.03 -4.45
CA ASN A 150 3.09 -7.89 -4.74
C ASN A 150 3.47 -8.70 -3.51
N ALA A 151 3.63 -8.06 -2.36
CA ALA A 151 3.94 -8.73 -1.09
C ALA A 151 2.93 -9.85 -0.77
N LEU A 152 1.63 -9.63 -1.01
CA LEU A 152 0.61 -10.65 -0.78
C LEU A 152 0.64 -11.80 -1.81
N ARG A 153 1.01 -11.51 -3.07
CA ARG A 153 1.14 -12.54 -4.11
C ARG A 153 2.39 -13.38 -3.91
N ASP A 154 3.52 -12.72 -3.66
CA ASP A 154 4.83 -13.35 -3.53
C ASP A 154 4.85 -14.30 -2.34
N GLU A 155 4.24 -13.92 -1.22
CA GLU A 155 4.11 -14.78 -0.04
C GLU A 155 3.30 -16.05 -0.34
N ALA A 156 2.18 -15.93 -1.06
CA ALA A 156 1.35 -17.08 -1.41
C ALA A 156 2.08 -18.04 -2.37
N ALA A 157 2.77 -17.48 -3.38
CA ALA A 157 3.54 -18.24 -4.34
C ALA A 157 4.73 -18.96 -3.68
N LEU A 158 5.44 -18.26 -2.79
CA LEU A 158 6.57 -18.79 -2.03
C LEU A 158 6.11 -19.92 -1.09
N THR A 159 5.07 -19.69 -0.29
CA THR A 159 4.49 -20.71 0.58
C THR A 159 4.15 -21.98 -0.21
N ALA A 160 3.46 -21.84 -1.34
CA ALA A 160 3.10 -22.98 -2.19
C ALA A 160 4.33 -23.71 -2.77
N ALA A 161 5.38 -22.96 -3.16
CA ALA A 161 6.61 -23.54 -3.65
C ALA A 161 7.37 -24.30 -2.55
N VAL A 162 7.51 -23.71 -1.37
CA VAL A 162 8.16 -24.33 -0.21
C VAL A 162 7.44 -25.61 0.21
N SER A 163 6.10 -25.59 0.31
CA SER A 163 5.32 -26.79 0.64
C SER A 163 5.52 -27.92 -0.37
N ARG A 164 5.59 -27.60 -1.68
CA ARG A 164 5.89 -28.59 -2.73
C ARG A 164 7.29 -29.18 -2.57
N LEU A 165 8.29 -28.36 -2.26
CA LEU A 165 9.67 -28.82 -2.07
C LEU A 165 9.82 -29.67 -0.79
N MET A 166 9.18 -29.29 0.31
CA MET A 166 9.16 -30.07 1.55
C MET A 166 8.53 -31.45 1.34
N SER A 167 7.45 -31.53 0.55
CA SER A 167 6.75 -32.79 0.24
C SER A 167 7.57 -33.71 -0.67
N LYS A 168 8.58 -33.18 -1.39
CA LYS A 168 9.50 -33.96 -2.22
C LYS A 168 10.74 -34.45 -1.48
N ARG A 169 10.95 -34.08 -0.21
CA ARG A 169 12.12 -34.52 0.55
C ARG A 169 12.03 -36.04 0.77
N PRO A 170 12.96 -36.85 0.25
CA PRO A 170 12.98 -38.28 0.56
C PRO A 170 13.18 -38.46 2.06
N ALA A 171 12.54 -39.47 2.65
CA ALA A 171 12.71 -39.81 4.05
C ALA A 171 14.21 -40.00 4.36
N PRO A 172 14.70 -39.56 5.53
CA PRO A 172 16.07 -39.86 5.93
C PRO A 172 16.22 -41.38 5.90
N SER A 173 17.11 -41.89 5.04
CA SER A 173 17.55 -43.28 5.06
C SER A 173 18.12 -43.53 6.45
N GLY A 174 17.35 -44.23 7.30
CA GLY A 174 17.74 -44.54 8.68
C GLY A 174 19.10 -45.24 8.73
N PRO A 175 19.85 -45.09 9.84
CA PRO A 175 21.17 -45.69 9.96
C PRO A 175 21.08 -47.22 9.82
N PRO A 176 22.07 -47.88 9.19
CA PRO A 176 22.06 -49.32 9.06
C PRO A 176 22.07 -49.97 10.45
N GLN A 177 21.08 -50.82 10.71
CA GLN A 177 21.09 -51.73 11.85
C GLN A 177 22.18 -52.78 11.62
N SER A 178 23.37 -52.58 12.20
CA SER A 178 24.24 -53.67 12.60
C SER A 178 23.87 -53.97 14.06
N GLY A 179 23.04 -54.96 14.36
CA GLY A 179 23.32 -56.35 14.03
C GLY A 179 24.29 -56.88 15.08
N GLN A 180 23.78 -57.10 16.30
CA GLN A 180 24.41 -58.00 17.26
C GLN A 180 24.70 -59.32 16.55
N ASN A 181 25.94 -59.78 16.60
CA ASN A 181 26.27 -61.21 16.54
C ASN A 181 27.71 -61.42 17.03
N ALA A 182 27.81 -62.41 17.92
CA ALA A 182 28.98 -62.98 18.61
C ALA A 182 29.50 -62.21 19.82
#